data_AF-B6UXV3-F1
#
_entry.id   AF-B6UXV3-F1
#
_cell.length_a   1.000
_cell.length_b   1.000
_cell.length_c   1.000
_cell.angle_alpha   90.00
_cell.angle_beta   90.00
_cell.angle_gamma   90.00
#
_symmetry.space_group_name_H-M   'P 1'
#
loop_
_entity.id
_entity.type
_entity.pdbx_description
1 polymer ?
#
loop_
_entity_poly.entity_id
_entity_poly.type
_entity_poly.pdbx_seq_one_letter_code
_entity_poly.pdbx_strand_id
1 'polypeptide(L)'
;MTEEDDDVAQRVATAPVRKPDDETAFLEYIEMENFKSYRGHIVVGPLKQFNAVIGPNGSGKSNFMDAISFVMGEKTSSLRVKRLNDLIHGSSIGKPISRSCYVTAKFVLNQDSHMDFQRAVIGGSSEYRINGESVSSSTYLNKLEKIGINVKAKNFLVFQGAVENIAMKTPKERTALFEEISGSGLLKDDYNRLKQEMIVAEEETQFTYQKKKGIAAERKEAKHEKMEADRYTRLQNEYNEKQVEYQLFRLFHVERDVRKYTSDLEVRQQEVKVVEQRKEAADEILREKKKDAGKITRDLAKIDQE
;
A
#
# COMPACT_ATOMS: atom_id res chain seq x y z
N MET A 1 5.76 -13.34 15.71
CA MET A 1 6.60 -12.53 16.61
C MET A 1 7.96 -13.16 16.57
N THR A 2 8.67 -12.85 15.50
CA THR A 2 10.02 -13.31 15.20
C THR A 2 10.99 -12.33 15.86
N GLU A 3 12.17 -12.81 16.26
CA GLU A 3 13.24 -12.07 16.94
C GLU A 3 13.78 -10.84 16.17
N GLU A 4 13.21 -10.54 14.99
CA GLU A 4 13.55 -9.37 14.17
C GLU A 4 12.77 -8.10 14.56
N ASP A 5 11.67 -8.21 15.31
CA ASP A 5 10.86 -7.03 15.71
C ASP A 5 11.49 -6.23 16.87
N ASP A 6 12.39 -6.83 17.65
CA ASP A 6 13.08 -6.16 18.77
C ASP A 6 14.26 -5.28 18.30
N ASP A 7 14.79 -5.52 17.10
CA ASP A 7 15.99 -4.83 16.60
C ASP A 7 15.66 -3.47 15.93
N VAL A 8 14.39 -3.28 15.52
CA VAL A 8 13.90 -1.99 14.99
C VAL A 8 13.65 -0.97 16.10
N ALA A 9 13.27 -1.42 17.30
CA ALA A 9 13.04 -0.56 18.46
C ALA A 9 14.34 0.01 19.04
N GLN A 10 15.50 -0.62 18.80
CA GLN A 10 16.80 -0.15 19.27
C GLN A 10 17.49 0.87 18.34
N ARG A 11 16.90 1.19 17.18
CA ARG A 11 17.44 2.19 16.24
C ARG A 11 16.72 3.54 16.27
N VAL A 12 15.90 3.80 17.28
CA VAL A 12 15.46 5.17 17.58
C VAL A 12 16.70 5.91 18.03
N ALA A 13 17.24 6.75 17.14
CA ALA A 13 18.33 7.67 17.44
C ALA A 13 17.97 8.47 18.68
N THR A 14 18.41 8.00 19.84
CA THR A 14 18.43 8.77 21.07
C THR A 14 19.20 10.02 20.74
N ALA A 15 18.54 11.18 20.77
CA ALA A 15 19.22 12.46 20.73
C ALA A 15 20.41 12.37 21.70
N PRO A 16 21.64 12.70 21.28
CA PRO A 16 22.82 12.43 22.08
C PRO A 16 22.62 13.07 23.45
N VAL A 17 22.50 12.24 24.48
CA VAL A 17 22.59 12.67 25.86
C VAL A 17 24.00 13.22 25.99
N ARG A 18 24.10 14.55 26.15
CA ARG A 18 25.38 15.24 26.30
C ARG A 18 26.21 14.51 27.34
N LYS A 19 27.38 14.02 26.93
CA LYS A 19 28.32 13.40 27.86
C LYS A 19 28.91 14.52 28.74
N PRO A 20 29.27 14.24 29.99
CA PRO A 20 29.90 15.24 30.87
C PRO A 20 31.24 15.79 30.34
N ASP A 21 31.80 15.19 29.29
CA ASP A 21 33.01 15.64 28.57
C ASP A 21 32.72 16.51 27.33
N ASP A 22 31.47 16.90 27.06
CA ASP A 22 31.16 17.83 25.97
C ASP A 22 31.89 19.16 26.20
N GLU A 23 32.65 19.61 25.19
CA GLU A 23 33.37 20.88 25.20
C GLU A 23 32.42 22.03 25.57
N THR A 24 32.48 22.51 26.81
CA THR A 24 31.65 23.64 27.23
C THR A 24 32.30 24.91 26.72
N ALA A 25 31.72 25.49 25.66
CA ALA A 25 32.16 26.75 25.11
C ALA A 25 31.58 27.91 25.92
N PHE A 26 32.45 28.81 26.38
CA PHE A 26 32.07 30.03 27.08
C PHE A 26 32.39 31.25 26.24
N LEU A 27 31.42 32.16 26.07
CA LEU A 27 31.64 33.40 25.32
C LEU A 27 32.43 34.39 26.17
N GLU A 28 33.69 34.67 25.80
CA GLU A 28 34.60 35.52 26.56
C GLU A 28 34.35 37.00 26.30
N TYR A 29 34.26 37.40 25.02
CA TYR A 29 33.93 38.76 24.61
C TYR A 29 33.45 38.81 23.17
N ILE A 30 32.87 39.95 22.81
CA ILE A 30 32.41 40.24 21.46
C ILE A 30 33.14 41.47 20.95
N GLU A 31 33.78 41.33 19.80
CA GLU A 31 34.34 42.44 19.06
C GLU A 31 33.39 42.83 17.94
N MET A 32 33.24 44.12 17.67
CA MET A 32 32.45 44.60 16.55
C MET A 32 33.07 45.85 15.96
N GLU A 33 32.97 45.97 14.65
CA GLU A 33 33.44 47.16 13.94
C GLU A 33 32.36 47.71 13.02
N ASN A 34 32.05 49.00 13.19
CA ASN A 34 31.08 49.74 12.38
C ASN A 34 29.70 49.07 12.28
N PHE A 35 29.24 48.41 13.36
CA PHE A 35 27.98 47.68 13.41
C PHE A 35 26.85 48.50 14.04
N LYS A 36 25.78 48.78 13.28
CA LYS A 36 24.59 49.54 13.71
C LYS A 36 24.92 50.86 14.41
N SER A 37 24.71 50.97 15.73
CA SER A 37 25.00 52.17 16.51
C SER A 37 26.47 52.27 16.95
N TYR A 38 27.25 51.19 16.80
CA TYR A 38 28.65 51.12 17.21
C TYR A 38 29.54 51.62 16.08
N ARG A 39 30.27 52.71 16.33
CA ARG A 39 31.21 53.33 15.38
C ARG A 39 32.64 52.92 15.72
N GLY A 40 33.43 52.55 14.71
CA GLY A 40 34.79 52.08 14.90
C GLY A 40 34.82 50.69 15.54
N HIS A 41 36.01 50.29 15.99
CA HIS A 41 36.25 49.01 16.65
C HIS A 41 35.88 49.11 18.14
N ILE A 42 34.97 48.25 18.58
CA ILE A 42 34.45 48.19 19.95
C ILE A 42 34.56 46.75 20.45
N VAL A 43 35.11 46.59 21.65
CA VAL A 43 35.19 45.30 22.35
C VAL A 43 34.27 45.34 23.55
N VAL A 44 33.36 44.38 23.66
CA VAL A 44 32.43 44.21 24.77
C VAL A 44 32.78 42.94 25.53
N GLY A 45 33.42 43.11 26.68
CA GLY A 45 33.83 42.03 27.57
C GLY A 45 34.88 42.50 28.58
N PRO A 46 35.46 41.58 29.37
CA PRO A 46 35.14 40.15 29.42
C PRO A 46 33.76 39.89 30.02
N LEU A 47 33.04 38.94 29.42
CA LEU A 47 31.75 38.44 29.89
C LEU A 47 31.98 37.40 30.98
N LYS A 48 31.15 37.42 32.01
CA LYS A 48 31.14 36.43 33.11
C LYS A 48 30.01 35.41 32.92
N GLN A 49 29.88 34.44 33.82
CA GLN A 49 28.78 33.46 33.80
C GLN A 49 27.39 34.12 33.75
N PHE A 50 27.26 35.29 34.37
CA PHE A 50 26.06 36.10 34.32
C PHE A 50 26.44 37.56 34.06
N ASN A 51 25.76 38.19 33.10
CA ASN A 51 25.97 39.61 32.75
C ASN A 51 24.61 40.29 32.59
N ALA A 52 24.51 41.53 33.06
CA ALA A 52 23.35 42.38 32.84
C ALA A 52 23.75 43.60 31.99
N VAL A 53 23.05 43.81 30.87
CA VAL A 53 23.28 44.96 29.98
C VAL A 53 22.29 46.07 30.33
N ILE A 54 22.78 47.14 30.95
CA ILE A 54 21.98 48.29 31.40
C ILE A 54 22.29 49.56 30.60
N GLY A 55 21.38 50.54 30.63
CA GLY A 55 21.57 51.82 29.96
C GLY A 55 20.23 52.50 29.57
N PRO A 56 20.25 53.80 29.22
CA PRO A 56 19.04 54.55 28.87
C PRO A 56 18.40 54.05 27.55
N ASN A 57 17.13 54.37 27.32
CA ASN A 57 16.46 54.00 26.07
C ASN A 57 17.19 54.61 24.85
N GLY A 58 17.39 53.80 23.81
CA GLY A 58 18.16 54.21 22.62
C GLY A 58 19.67 54.09 22.74
N SER A 59 20.24 53.67 23.89
CA SER A 59 21.70 53.53 24.07
C SER A 59 22.37 52.38 23.30
N GLY A 60 21.64 51.68 22.43
CA GLY A 60 22.19 50.57 21.64
C GLY A 60 22.13 49.19 22.31
N LYS A 61 21.55 49.02 23.50
CA LYS A 61 21.43 47.71 24.19
C LYS A 61 20.85 46.62 23.30
N SER A 62 19.76 46.92 22.59
CA SER A 62 19.15 45.94 21.70
C SER A 62 19.99 45.69 20.44
N ASN A 63 20.86 46.62 20.04
CA ASN A 63 21.81 46.42 18.94
C ASN A 63 22.95 45.50 19.34
N PHE A 64 23.35 45.48 20.62
CA PHE A 64 24.27 44.47 21.15
C PHE A 64 23.69 43.06 21.00
N MET A 65 22.41 42.88 21.34
CA MET A 65 21.71 41.61 21.14
C MET A 65 21.60 41.23 19.65
N ASP A 66 21.39 42.21 18.77
CA ASP A 66 21.44 41.96 17.33
C ASP A 66 22.85 41.59 16.85
N ALA A 67 23.91 42.10 17.46
CA ALA A 67 25.30 41.72 17.14
C ALA A 67 25.55 40.25 17.50
N ILE A 68 25.13 39.82 18.71
CA ILE A 68 25.15 38.42 19.13
C ILE A 68 24.36 37.56 18.13
N SER A 69 23.12 37.94 17.86
CA SER A 69 22.26 37.18 16.94
C SER A 69 22.89 37.07 15.54
N PHE A 70 23.51 38.15 15.06
CA PHE A 70 24.16 38.21 13.76
C PHE A 70 25.34 37.25 13.67
N VAL A 71 26.27 37.28 14.64
CA VAL A 71 27.46 36.42 14.63
C VAL A 71 27.11 34.95 14.87
N MET A 72 26.03 34.67 15.62
CA MET A 72 25.51 33.31 15.82
C MET A 72 24.76 32.76 14.59
N GLY A 73 24.72 33.47 13.46
CA GLY A 73 24.21 32.94 12.19
C GLY A 73 22.72 33.13 11.96
N GLU A 74 22.03 33.99 12.73
CA GLU A 74 20.61 34.27 12.50
C GLU A 74 20.36 34.90 11.11
N LYS A 75 19.16 34.64 10.61
CA LYS A 75 18.69 35.22 9.35
C LYS A 75 18.50 36.72 9.51
N THR A 76 18.73 37.44 8.41
CA THR A 76 18.61 38.90 8.34
C THR A 76 17.20 39.40 8.62
N SER A 77 16.18 38.57 8.40
CA SER A 77 14.79 38.89 8.75
C SER A 77 14.52 38.92 10.26
N SER A 78 15.34 38.22 11.05
CA SER A 78 15.26 38.21 12.52
C SER A 78 16.04 39.36 13.15
N LEU A 79 17.05 39.86 12.46
CA LEU A 79 17.74 41.10 12.80
C LEU A 79 16.86 42.25 12.33
N ARG A 80 16.45 43.17 13.19
CA ARG A 80 15.47 44.24 12.87
C ARG A 80 15.96 45.26 11.81
N VAL A 81 16.18 44.80 10.59
CA VAL A 81 16.73 45.49 9.43
C VAL A 81 16.14 44.90 8.16
N LYS A 82 15.99 45.72 7.11
CA LYS A 82 15.44 45.27 5.81
C LYS A 82 16.53 44.72 4.89
N ARG A 83 17.72 45.34 4.90
CA ARG A 83 18.86 44.95 4.06
C ARG A 83 20.09 44.70 4.92
N LEU A 84 20.95 43.79 4.47
CA LEU A 84 22.25 43.51 5.12
C LEU A 84 23.12 44.76 5.27
N ASN A 85 23.15 45.61 4.24
CA ASN A 85 23.93 46.86 4.28
C ASN A 85 23.45 47.82 5.37
N ASP A 86 22.19 47.75 5.79
CA ASP A 86 21.65 48.59 6.87
C ASP A 86 22.21 48.20 8.25
N LEU A 87 22.98 47.10 8.35
CA LEU A 87 23.78 46.75 9.53
C LEU A 87 25.05 47.60 9.66
N ILE A 88 25.50 48.26 8.59
CA ILE A 88 26.67 49.13 8.62
C ILE A 88 26.29 50.45 9.30
N HIS A 89 27.13 50.92 10.22
CA HIS A 89 26.94 52.19 10.92
C HIS A 89 26.74 53.35 9.94
N GLY A 90 25.65 54.11 10.13
CA GLY A 90 25.26 55.23 9.28
C GLY A 90 24.53 54.86 7.99
N SER A 91 24.44 53.58 7.61
CA SER A 91 23.74 53.14 6.40
C SER A 91 22.23 53.43 6.45
N SER A 92 21.61 53.29 7.64
CA SER A 92 20.18 53.58 7.84
C SER A 92 19.80 55.05 7.59
N ILE A 93 20.76 55.97 7.63
CA ILE A 93 20.58 57.41 7.42
C ILE A 93 21.17 57.83 6.04
N GLY A 94 21.57 56.86 5.21
CA GLY A 94 22.15 57.09 3.89
C GLY A 94 23.58 57.63 3.90
N LYS A 95 24.26 57.59 5.06
CA LYS A 95 25.66 58.04 5.23
C LYS A 95 26.51 56.92 5.84
N PRO A 96 26.75 55.81 5.12
CA PRO A 96 27.56 54.71 5.64
C PRO A 96 29.00 55.18 5.87
N ILE A 97 29.55 54.88 7.04
CA ILE A 97 30.92 55.27 7.39
C ILE A 97 31.98 54.38 6.73
N SER A 98 31.60 53.17 6.33
CA SER A 98 32.45 52.16 5.72
C SER A 98 31.66 51.37 4.68
N ARG A 99 32.37 50.59 3.86
CA ARG A 99 31.78 49.58 2.95
C ARG A 99 31.62 48.21 3.61
N SER A 100 32.10 48.07 4.85
CA SER A 100 32.03 46.83 5.60
C SER A 100 31.80 47.05 7.09
N CYS A 101 31.23 46.04 7.73
CA CYS A 101 31.18 45.88 9.18
C CYS A 101 31.42 44.41 9.53
N TYR A 102 31.86 44.13 10.75
CA TYR A 102 31.95 42.76 11.24
C TYR A 102 31.61 42.66 12.72
N VAL A 103 31.26 41.45 13.13
CA VAL A 103 31.12 41.07 14.53
C VAL A 103 31.86 39.74 14.71
N THR A 104 32.67 39.67 15.76
CA THR A 104 33.45 38.50 16.14
C THR A 104 33.06 38.08 17.55
N ALA A 105 32.63 36.84 17.71
CA ALA A 105 32.39 36.21 19.01
C ALA A 105 33.58 35.31 19.34
N LYS A 106 34.24 35.57 20.47
CA LYS A 106 35.36 34.76 20.93
C LYS A 106 34.93 33.83 22.03
N PHE A 107 35.10 32.54 21.80
CA PHE A 107 34.77 31.49 22.76
C PHE A 107 36.03 30.90 23.36
N VAL A 108 35.98 30.61 24.65
CA VAL A 108 36.95 29.80 25.38
C VAL A 108 36.37 28.40 25.53
N LEU A 109 37.14 27.39 25.14
CA LEU A 109 36.84 25.97 25.27
C LEU A 109 37.57 25.39 26.50
N ASN A 110 37.17 24.20 26.95
CA ASN A 110 37.65 23.55 28.18
C ASN A 110 39.19 23.41 28.34
N GLN A 111 39.98 23.56 27.27
CA GLN A 111 41.45 23.43 27.28
C GLN A 111 42.18 24.78 27.08
N ASP A 112 41.56 25.91 27.43
CA ASP A 112 42.04 27.27 27.10
C ASP A 112 42.26 27.49 25.59
N SER A 113 41.62 26.64 24.77
CA SER A 113 41.55 26.81 23.33
C SER A 113 40.56 27.92 23.01
N HIS A 114 41.00 28.89 22.22
CA HIS A 114 40.15 29.95 21.72
C HIS A 114 39.55 29.59 20.36
N MET A 115 38.29 29.93 20.16
CA MET A 115 37.62 29.81 18.88
C MET A 115 36.89 31.10 18.53
N ASP A 116 37.29 31.69 17.41
CA ASP A 116 36.81 33.00 16.96
C ASP A 116 35.83 32.79 15.82
N PHE A 117 34.58 33.16 16.04
CA PHE A 117 33.54 33.14 15.03
C PHE A 117 33.30 34.56 14.57
N GLN A 118 33.66 34.88 13.32
CA GLN A 118 33.46 36.20 12.74
C GLN A 118 32.49 36.14 11.58
N ARG A 119 31.52 37.06 11.58
CA ARG A 119 30.64 37.32 10.45
C ARG A 119 30.83 38.77 10.00
N ALA A 120 31.12 38.97 8.73
CA ALA A 120 31.30 40.29 8.13
C ALA A 120 30.24 40.56 7.05
N VAL A 121 29.86 41.82 6.88
CA VAL A 121 29.11 42.29 5.71
C VAL A 121 30.07 43.07 4.83
N ILE A 122 30.28 42.64 3.58
CA ILE A 122 31.15 43.31 2.61
C ILE A 122 30.39 43.43 1.30
N GLY A 123 30.17 44.67 0.83
CA GLY A 123 29.53 44.89 -0.47
C GLY A 123 28.12 44.29 -0.62
N GLY A 124 27.39 44.08 0.49
CA GLY A 124 26.04 43.51 0.48
C GLY A 124 25.95 42.01 0.68
N SER A 125 27.07 41.28 0.70
CA SER A 125 27.12 39.86 1.03
C SER A 125 27.62 39.62 2.46
N SER A 126 27.27 38.47 3.03
CA SER A 126 27.85 38.00 4.30
C SER A 126 29.06 37.11 4.02
N GLU A 127 30.19 37.40 4.66
CA GLU A 127 31.37 36.54 4.71
C GLU A 127 31.49 35.93 6.10
N TYR A 128 31.82 34.64 6.18
CA TYR A 128 31.97 33.90 7.44
C TYR A 128 33.43 33.51 7.60
N ARG A 129 33.97 33.71 8.80
CA ARG A 129 35.34 33.33 9.15
C ARG A 129 35.40 32.60 10.47
N ILE A 130 36.23 31.57 10.56
CA ILE A 130 36.56 30.87 11.81
C ILE A 130 38.06 31.02 12.02
N ASN A 131 38.49 31.53 13.18
CA ASN A 131 39.90 31.77 13.50
C ASN A 131 40.64 32.57 12.41
N GLY A 132 39.94 33.51 11.77
CA GLY A 132 40.47 34.34 10.68
C GLY A 132 40.39 33.73 9.28
N GLU A 133 40.11 32.43 9.13
CA GLU A 133 39.99 31.75 7.84
C GLU A 133 38.58 31.83 7.27
N SER A 134 38.45 32.15 5.98
CA SER A 134 37.16 32.25 5.29
C SER A 134 36.56 30.86 5.06
N VAL A 135 35.30 30.68 5.47
CA VAL A 135 34.59 29.38 5.41
C VAL A 135 33.21 29.55 4.81
N SER A 136 32.64 28.43 4.32
CA SER A 136 31.25 28.43 3.86
C SER A 136 30.27 28.63 5.01
N SER A 137 29.08 29.18 4.71
CA SER A 137 28.00 29.31 5.69
C SER A 137 27.63 27.97 6.33
N SER A 138 27.64 26.88 5.57
CA SER A 138 27.30 25.54 6.07
C SER A 138 28.35 25.04 7.06
N THR A 139 29.64 25.20 6.72
CA THR A 139 30.74 24.83 7.61
C THR A 139 30.72 25.64 8.90
N TYR A 140 30.42 26.94 8.80
CA TYR A 140 30.30 27.84 9.94
C TYR A 140 29.20 27.41 10.92
N LEU A 141 27.98 27.17 10.39
CA LEU A 141 26.85 26.72 11.19
C LEU A 141 27.08 25.33 11.80
N ASN A 142 27.67 24.39 11.07
CA ASN A 142 28.01 23.06 11.60
C ASN A 142 29.00 23.14 12.77
N LYS A 143 29.94 24.10 12.74
CA LYS A 143 30.90 24.28 13.84
C LYS A 143 30.24 24.94 15.08
N LEU A 144 29.30 25.87 14.87
CA LEU A 144 28.44 26.40 15.94
C LEU A 144 27.55 25.31 16.57
N GLU A 145 27.00 24.41 15.76
CA GLU A 145 26.21 23.28 16.26
C GLU A 145 27.06 22.33 17.13
N LYS A 146 28.34 22.10 16.78
CA LYS A 146 29.28 21.28 17.57
C LYS A 146 29.58 21.85 18.96
N ILE A 147 29.60 23.17 19.11
CA ILE A 147 29.74 23.82 20.43
C ILE A 147 28.39 23.93 21.17
N GLY A 148 27.33 23.30 20.65
CA GLY A 148 26.02 23.24 21.26
C GLY A 148 25.10 24.43 20.97
N ILE A 149 25.44 25.28 20.00
CA ILE A 149 24.62 26.41 19.55
C ILE A 149 23.88 26.00 18.27
N ASN A 150 22.65 25.50 18.42
CA ASN A 150 21.80 25.17 17.28
C ASN A 150 21.00 26.41 16.83
N VAL A 151 21.45 26.98 15.71
CA VAL A 151 20.89 28.19 15.10
C VAL A 151 19.51 27.94 14.48
N LYS A 152 19.22 26.72 14.03
CA LYS A 152 17.92 26.38 13.43
C LYS A 152 16.81 26.35 14.48
N ALA A 153 17.09 25.75 15.64
CA ALA A 153 16.14 25.61 16.72
C ALA A 153 15.76 26.95 17.42
N LYS A 154 16.57 28.01 17.28
CA LYS A 154 16.35 29.35 17.90
C LYS A 154 16.13 29.33 19.41
N ASN A 155 16.64 28.32 20.11
CA ASN A 155 16.33 28.10 21.53
C ASN A 155 17.07 29.03 22.50
N PHE A 156 18.12 29.71 22.06
CA PHE A 156 19.02 30.47 22.95
C PHE A 156 18.83 31.99 22.85
N LEU A 157 18.07 32.48 21.85
CA LEU A 157 17.80 33.91 21.65
C LEU A 157 16.32 34.21 21.93
N VAL A 158 16.05 34.93 23.00
CA VAL A 158 14.71 35.40 23.33
C VAL A 158 14.61 36.88 22.99
N PHE A 159 13.94 37.18 21.87
CA PHE A 159 13.65 38.56 21.50
C PHE A 159 12.49 39.15 22.32
N GLN A 160 12.41 40.47 22.38
CA GLN A 160 11.26 41.15 22.98
C GLN A 160 9.96 40.70 22.28
N GLY A 161 8.96 40.29 23.06
CA GLY A 161 7.70 39.73 22.55
C GLY A 161 7.77 38.24 22.15
N ALA A 162 8.95 37.61 22.17
CA ALA A 162 9.08 36.18 21.84
C ALA A 162 8.37 35.28 22.86
N VAL A 163 8.38 35.66 24.15
CA VAL A 163 7.70 34.91 25.22
C VAL A 163 6.19 34.85 24.97
N GLU A 164 5.58 35.98 24.61
CA GLU A 164 4.15 36.05 24.24
C GLU A 164 3.88 35.24 22.98
N ASN A 165 4.72 35.36 21.94
CA ASN A 165 4.57 34.60 20.71
C ASN A 165 4.65 33.08 20.95
N ILE A 166 5.56 32.62 21.83
CA ILE A 166 5.66 31.20 22.20
C ILE A 166 4.40 30.74 22.95
N ALA A 167 3.87 31.58 23.85
CA ALA A 167 2.63 31.28 24.57
C ALA A 167 1.42 31.20 23.64
N MET A 168 1.38 32.05 22.60
CA MET A 168 0.30 32.12 21.60
C MET A 168 0.41 31.08 20.47
N LYS A 169 1.50 30.30 20.39
CA LYS A 169 1.64 29.24 19.37
C LYS A 169 0.53 28.21 19.49
N THR A 170 0.00 27.82 18.34
CA THR A 170 -0.93 26.69 18.24
C THR A 170 -0.25 25.38 18.65
N PRO A 171 -1.01 24.35 19.08
CA PRO A 171 -0.43 23.04 19.43
C PRO A 171 0.46 22.46 18.32
N LYS A 172 0.07 22.62 17.05
CA LYS A 172 0.82 22.14 15.88
C LYS A 172 2.16 22.85 15.69
N GLU A 173 2.19 24.17 15.87
CA GLU A 173 3.44 24.95 15.80
C GLU A 173 4.36 24.65 16.99
N ARG A 174 3.77 24.34 18.15
CA ARG A 174 4.53 23.93 19.34
C ARG A 174 5.16 22.56 19.14
N THR A 175 4.43 21.58 18.60
CA THR A 175 5.00 20.26 18.26
C THR A 175 6.07 20.37 17.18
N ALA A 176 5.89 21.26 16.20
CA ALA A 176 6.92 21.52 15.19
C ALA A 176 8.20 22.10 15.80
N LEU A 177 8.08 22.99 16.78
CA LEU A 177 9.24 23.48 17.54
C LEU A 177 9.95 22.30 18.24
N PHE A 178 9.22 21.43 18.95
CA PHE A 178 9.84 20.25 19.58
C PHE A 178 10.51 19.30 18.58
N GLU A 179 9.89 19.09 17.41
CA GLU A 179 10.42 18.27 16.31
C GLU A 179 11.72 18.85 15.71
N GLU A 180 11.84 20.18 15.66
CA GLU A 180 13.05 20.86 15.22
C GLU A 180 14.17 20.77 16.28
N ILE A 181 13.81 20.88 17.56
CA ILE A 181 14.75 20.76 18.68
C ILE A 181 15.28 19.34 18.83
N SER A 182 14.43 18.33 18.68
CA SER A 182 14.81 16.91 18.75
C SER A 182 15.66 16.48 17.55
N GLY A 183 15.66 17.26 16.46
CA GLY A 183 16.27 16.89 15.19
C GLY A 183 15.50 15.82 14.41
N SER A 184 14.36 15.34 14.93
CA SER A 184 13.54 14.31 14.25
C SER A 184 12.93 14.82 12.94
N GLY A 185 12.82 16.14 12.77
CA GLY A 185 12.37 16.76 11.52
C GLY A 185 13.22 16.38 10.30
N LEU A 186 14.48 15.99 10.47
CA LEU A 186 15.35 15.53 9.37
C LEU A 186 14.85 14.22 8.74
N LEU A 187 14.19 13.36 9.51
CA LEU A 187 13.71 12.04 9.08
C LEU A 187 12.26 12.09 8.56
N LYS A 188 11.63 13.27 8.60
CA LYS A 188 10.22 13.45 8.27
C LYS A 188 9.90 13.10 6.82
N ASP A 189 10.77 13.51 5.90
CA ASP A 189 10.57 13.27 4.47
C ASP A 189 10.72 11.78 4.14
N ASP A 190 11.72 11.11 4.72
CA ASP A 190 11.89 9.66 4.60
C ASP A 190 10.72 8.90 5.21
N TYR A 191 10.24 9.31 6.39
CA TYR A 191 9.07 8.72 7.03
C TYR A 191 7.82 8.84 6.14
N ASN A 192 7.58 10.03 5.57
CA ASN A 192 6.43 10.25 4.68
C ASN A 192 6.53 9.40 3.41
N ARG A 193 7.73 9.29 2.83
CA ARG A 193 7.98 8.45 1.65
C ARG A 193 7.70 6.98 1.94
N LEU A 194 8.31 6.43 2.99
CA LEU A 194 8.12 5.03 3.39
C LEU A 194 6.67 4.73 3.77
N LYS A 195 5.99 5.67 4.41
CA LYS A 195 4.56 5.55 4.72
C LYS A 195 3.70 5.46 3.46
N GLN A 196 4.01 6.23 2.41
CA GLN A 196 3.29 6.14 1.14
C GLN A 196 3.58 4.81 0.42
N GLU A 197 4.84 4.38 0.39
CA GLU A 197 5.22 3.08 -0.19
C GLU A 197 4.51 1.92 0.53
N MET A 198 4.40 1.97 1.87
CA MET A 198 3.67 1.00 2.68
C MET A 198 2.17 0.95 2.31
N ILE A 199 1.52 2.10 2.19
CA ILE A 199 0.09 2.18 1.84
C ILE A 199 -0.17 1.56 0.47
N VAL A 200 0.66 1.88 -0.52
CA VAL A 200 0.54 1.31 -1.88
C VAL A 200 0.71 -0.21 -1.87
N ALA A 201 1.69 -0.71 -1.11
CA ALA A 201 1.92 -2.15 -0.97
C ALA A 201 0.75 -2.86 -0.26
N GLU A 202 0.14 -2.23 0.76
CA GLU A 202 -1.06 -2.74 1.42
C GLU A 202 -2.25 -2.83 0.45
N GLU A 203 -2.48 -1.78 -0.35
CA GLU A 203 -3.55 -1.74 -1.36
C GLU A 203 -3.37 -2.83 -2.43
N GLU A 204 -2.15 -2.99 -2.95
CA GLU A 204 -1.83 -4.03 -3.94
C GLU A 204 -2.00 -5.44 -3.37
N THR A 205 -1.58 -5.65 -2.12
CA THR A 205 -1.75 -6.92 -1.41
C THR A 205 -3.21 -7.24 -1.22
N GLN A 206 -4.02 -6.26 -0.80
CA GLN A 206 -5.45 -6.43 -0.59
C GLN A 206 -6.17 -6.75 -1.91
N PHE A 207 -5.83 -6.04 -2.99
CA PHE A 207 -6.38 -6.31 -4.33
C PHE A 207 -6.02 -7.72 -4.82
N THR A 208 -4.76 -8.11 -4.69
CA THR A 208 -4.27 -9.44 -5.09
C THR A 208 -4.95 -10.55 -4.30
N TYR A 209 -5.16 -10.35 -2.99
CA TYR A 209 -5.88 -11.28 -2.15
C TYR A 209 -7.34 -11.45 -2.58
N GLN A 210 -8.04 -10.35 -2.89
CA GLN A 210 -9.41 -10.39 -3.41
C GLN A 210 -9.49 -11.15 -4.74
N LYS A 211 -8.56 -10.88 -5.66
CA LYS A 211 -8.48 -11.60 -6.95
C LYS A 211 -8.25 -13.10 -6.76
N LYS A 212 -7.33 -13.48 -5.87
CA LYS A 212 -7.07 -14.89 -5.51
C LYS A 212 -8.33 -15.57 -4.94
N LYS A 213 -9.08 -14.86 -4.08
CA LYS A 213 -10.35 -15.35 -3.53
C LYS A 213 -11.40 -15.57 -4.61
N GLY A 214 -11.50 -14.65 -5.59
CA GLY A 214 -12.38 -14.80 -6.75
C GLY A 214 -12.05 -16.04 -7.57
N ILE A 215 -10.79 -16.22 -7.97
CA ILE A 215 -10.33 -17.39 -8.74
C ILE A 215 -10.57 -18.70 -7.96
N ALA A 216 -10.38 -18.69 -6.64
CA ALA A 216 -10.65 -19.87 -5.82
C ALA A 216 -12.14 -20.26 -5.80
N ALA A 217 -13.04 -19.27 -5.84
CA ALA A 217 -14.48 -19.50 -5.94
C ALA A 217 -14.86 -20.08 -7.30
N GLU A 218 -14.39 -19.47 -8.39
CA GLU A 218 -14.59 -19.97 -9.77
C GLU A 218 -14.07 -21.40 -9.93
N ARG A 219 -12.88 -21.70 -9.38
CA ARG A 219 -12.32 -23.06 -9.41
C ARG A 219 -13.20 -24.07 -8.66
N LYS A 220 -13.83 -23.66 -7.57
CA LYS A 220 -14.74 -24.52 -6.80
C LYS A 220 -16.01 -24.80 -7.60
N GLU A 221 -16.56 -23.78 -8.25
CA GLU A 221 -17.73 -23.88 -9.12
C GLU A 221 -17.46 -24.79 -10.33
N ALA A 222 -16.37 -24.56 -11.07
CA ALA A 222 -15.96 -25.41 -12.18
C ALA A 222 -15.73 -26.88 -11.77
N LYS A 223 -15.26 -27.13 -10.54
CA LYS A 223 -15.14 -28.49 -10.00
C LYS A 223 -16.52 -29.13 -9.76
N HIS A 224 -17.49 -28.35 -9.29
CA HIS A 224 -18.87 -28.82 -9.12
C HIS A 224 -19.51 -29.16 -10.46
N GLU A 225 -19.40 -28.28 -11.46
CA GLU A 225 -19.92 -28.51 -12.82
C GLU A 225 -19.31 -29.77 -13.44
N LYS A 226 -17.98 -29.98 -13.27
CA LYS A 226 -17.33 -31.21 -13.73
C LYS A 226 -17.91 -32.45 -13.06
N MET A 227 -18.10 -32.43 -11.73
CA MET A 227 -18.66 -33.58 -11.01
C MET A 227 -20.09 -33.87 -11.45
N GLU A 228 -20.89 -32.84 -11.75
CA GLU A 228 -22.25 -32.99 -12.26
C GLU A 228 -22.26 -33.57 -13.68
N ALA A 229 -21.39 -33.08 -14.57
CA ALA A 229 -21.21 -33.63 -15.91
C ALA A 229 -20.78 -35.11 -15.88
N ASP A 230 -19.77 -35.45 -15.05
CA ASP A 230 -19.32 -36.83 -14.88
C ASP A 230 -20.44 -37.73 -14.35
N ARG A 231 -21.27 -37.22 -13.42
CA ARG A 231 -22.43 -37.95 -12.89
C ARG A 231 -23.50 -38.15 -13.97
N TYR A 232 -23.79 -37.12 -14.76
CA TYR A 232 -24.73 -37.20 -15.88
C TYR A 232 -24.30 -38.27 -16.89
N THR A 233 -23.03 -38.27 -17.30
CA THR A 233 -22.49 -39.28 -18.23
C THR A 233 -22.63 -40.69 -17.68
N ARG A 234 -22.34 -40.92 -16.39
CA ARG A 234 -22.54 -42.23 -15.76
C ARG A 234 -23.98 -42.68 -15.79
N LEU A 235 -24.91 -41.79 -15.40
CA LEU A 235 -26.34 -42.09 -15.38
C LEU A 235 -26.88 -42.37 -16.79
N GLN A 236 -26.38 -41.64 -17.78
CA GLN A 236 -26.73 -41.85 -19.19
C GLN A 236 -26.29 -43.23 -19.69
N ASN A 237 -25.08 -43.67 -19.32
CA ASN A 237 -24.58 -44.99 -19.67
C ASN A 237 -25.42 -46.09 -18.98
N GLU A 238 -25.71 -45.95 -17.69
CA GLU A 238 -26.55 -46.90 -16.95
C GLU A 238 -27.98 -46.97 -17.52
N TYR A 239 -28.56 -45.82 -17.88
CA TYR A 239 -29.84 -45.75 -18.56
C TYR A 239 -29.82 -46.49 -19.91
N ASN A 240 -28.77 -46.28 -20.71
CA ASN A 240 -28.62 -46.96 -22.00
C ASN A 240 -28.48 -48.48 -21.82
N GLU A 241 -27.70 -48.94 -20.85
CA GLU A 241 -27.57 -50.37 -20.52
C GLU A 241 -28.93 -50.98 -20.12
N LYS A 242 -29.66 -50.32 -19.23
CA LYS A 242 -31.00 -50.76 -18.80
C LYS A 242 -32.01 -50.73 -19.94
N GLN A 243 -31.90 -49.76 -20.86
CA GLN A 243 -32.73 -49.68 -22.04
C GLN A 243 -32.46 -50.86 -22.98
N VAL A 244 -31.20 -51.25 -23.20
CA VAL A 244 -30.84 -52.44 -23.98
C VAL A 244 -31.40 -53.70 -23.32
N GLU A 245 -31.21 -53.86 -22.01
CA GLU A 245 -31.73 -55.00 -21.23
C GLU A 245 -33.26 -55.11 -21.37
N TYR A 246 -33.98 -54.00 -21.27
CA TYR A 246 -35.43 -53.95 -21.45
C TYR A 246 -35.85 -54.35 -22.87
N GLN A 247 -35.17 -53.86 -23.91
CA GLN A 247 -35.52 -54.24 -25.28
C GLN A 247 -35.23 -55.73 -25.55
N LEU A 248 -34.15 -56.29 -25.01
CA LEU A 248 -33.85 -57.72 -25.08
C LEU A 248 -34.92 -58.55 -24.37
N PHE A 249 -35.36 -58.12 -23.19
CA PHE A 249 -36.43 -58.79 -22.45
C PHE A 249 -37.75 -58.80 -23.23
N ARG A 250 -38.09 -57.68 -23.89
CA ARG A 250 -39.25 -57.60 -24.79
C ARG A 250 -39.11 -58.52 -25.98
N LEU A 251 -37.95 -58.52 -26.65
CA LEU A 251 -37.69 -59.40 -27.79
C LEU A 251 -37.85 -60.87 -27.40
N PHE A 252 -37.31 -61.28 -26.26
CA PHE A 252 -37.46 -62.65 -25.74
C PHE A 252 -38.93 -63.07 -25.58
N HIS A 253 -39.78 -62.17 -25.03
CA HIS A 253 -41.20 -62.45 -24.88
C HIS A 253 -41.92 -62.54 -26.22
N VAL A 254 -41.61 -61.63 -27.15
CA VAL A 254 -42.16 -61.68 -28.51
C VAL A 254 -41.75 -62.98 -29.21
N GLU A 255 -40.48 -63.39 -29.14
CA GLU A 255 -40.02 -64.66 -29.73
C GLU A 255 -40.67 -65.89 -29.08
N ARG A 256 -40.88 -65.86 -27.77
CA ARG A 256 -41.59 -66.93 -27.06
C ARG A 256 -43.04 -67.01 -27.53
N ASP A 257 -43.71 -65.88 -27.66
CA ASP A 257 -45.10 -65.82 -28.10
C ASP A 257 -45.21 -66.24 -29.57
N VAL A 258 -44.28 -65.82 -30.44
CA VAL A 258 -44.17 -66.31 -31.83
C VAL A 258 -44.03 -67.83 -31.87
N ARG A 259 -43.08 -68.41 -31.11
CA ARG A 259 -42.91 -69.88 -31.04
C ARG A 259 -44.19 -70.61 -30.61
N LYS A 260 -44.89 -70.07 -29.62
CA LYS A 260 -46.16 -70.62 -29.15
C LYS A 260 -47.20 -70.57 -30.27
N TYR A 261 -47.38 -69.42 -30.91
CA TYR A 261 -48.34 -69.28 -32.01
C TYR A 261 -47.99 -70.14 -33.23
N THR A 262 -46.71 -70.31 -33.55
CA THR A 262 -46.27 -71.22 -34.62
C THR A 262 -46.62 -72.67 -34.28
N SER A 263 -46.36 -73.12 -33.06
CA SER A 263 -46.73 -74.47 -32.62
C SER A 263 -48.25 -74.68 -32.62
N ASP A 264 -49.02 -73.70 -32.14
CA ASP A 264 -50.48 -73.76 -32.17
C ASP A 264 -50.99 -73.82 -33.62
N LEU A 265 -50.37 -73.07 -34.53
CA LEU A 265 -50.73 -73.05 -35.95
C LEU A 265 -50.43 -74.37 -36.64
N GLU A 266 -49.29 -75.01 -36.35
CA GLU A 266 -48.96 -76.36 -36.83
C GLU A 266 -49.99 -77.40 -36.39
N VAL A 267 -50.40 -77.38 -35.12
CA VAL A 267 -51.45 -78.26 -34.58
C VAL A 267 -52.77 -78.02 -35.31
N ARG A 268 -53.20 -76.77 -35.42
CA ARG A 268 -54.44 -76.42 -36.14
C ARG A 268 -54.39 -76.82 -37.61
N GLN A 269 -53.25 -76.68 -38.27
CA GLN A 269 -53.11 -77.06 -39.67
C GLN A 269 -53.17 -78.58 -39.87
N GLN A 270 -52.67 -79.34 -38.89
CA GLN A 270 -52.83 -80.80 -38.89
C GLN A 270 -54.29 -81.21 -38.63
N GLU A 271 -54.99 -80.55 -37.70
CA GLU A 271 -56.43 -80.76 -37.48
C GLU A 271 -57.25 -80.47 -38.75
N VAL A 272 -56.95 -79.36 -39.43
CA VAL A 272 -57.61 -78.99 -40.70
C VAL A 272 -57.37 -80.07 -41.77
N LYS A 273 -56.14 -80.57 -41.94
CA LYS A 273 -55.86 -81.67 -42.88
C LYS A 273 -56.68 -82.93 -42.58
N VAL A 274 -56.83 -83.29 -41.31
CA VAL A 274 -57.65 -84.45 -40.91
C VAL A 274 -59.12 -84.21 -41.25
N VAL A 275 -59.62 -83.00 -41.03
CA VAL A 275 -61.00 -82.62 -41.38
C VAL A 275 -61.19 -82.61 -42.90
N GLU A 276 -60.22 -82.11 -43.67
CA GLU A 276 -60.24 -82.14 -45.14
C GLU A 276 -60.26 -83.58 -45.67
N GLN A 277 -59.42 -84.47 -45.15
CA GLN A 277 -59.44 -85.90 -45.51
C GLN A 277 -60.78 -86.57 -45.19
N ARG A 278 -61.37 -86.24 -44.03
CA ARG A 278 -62.71 -86.74 -43.66
C ARG A 278 -63.79 -86.21 -44.60
N LYS A 279 -63.69 -84.94 -44.99
CA LYS A 279 -64.59 -84.31 -45.95
C LYS A 279 -64.46 -84.97 -47.32
N GLU A 280 -63.25 -85.17 -47.83
CA GLU A 280 -63.00 -85.88 -49.10
C GLU A 280 -63.57 -87.30 -49.07
N ALA A 281 -63.34 -88.05 -47.99
CA ALA A 281 -63.91 -89.39 -47.83
C ALA A 281 -65.45 -89.36 -47.80
N ALA A 282 -66.05 -88.38 -47.11
CA ALA A 282 -67.51 -88.20 -47.08
C ALA A 282 -68.07 -87.78 -48.45
N ASP A 283 -67.37 -86.91 -49.19
CA ASP A 283 -67.73 -86.47 -50.53
C ASP A 283 -67.67 -87.66 -51.52
N GLU A 284 -66.70 -88.55 -51.39
CA GLU A 284 -66.61 -89.76 -52.23
C GLU A 284 -67.74 -90.75 -51.90
N ILE A 285 -68.06 -90.96 -50.61
CA ILE A 285 -69.23 -91.76 -50.20
C ILE A 285 -70.53 -91.14 -50.74
N LEU A 286 -70.68 -89.82 -50.67
CA LEU A 286 -71.84 -89.11 -51.20
C LEU A 286 -71.94 -89.29 -52.72
N ARG A 287 -70.79 -89.28 -53.43
CA ARG A 287 -70.72 -89.51 -54.88
C ARG A 287 -71.14 -90.93 -55.25
N GLU A 288 -70.70 -91.94 -54.50
CA GLU A 288 -71.17 -93.32 -54.66
C GLU A 288 -72.67 -93.44 -54.39
N LYS A 289 -73.17 -92.88 -53.29
CA LYS A 289 -74.60 -92.89 -52.97
C LYS A 289 -75.46 -92.14 -53.99
N LYS A 290 -74.98 -91.04 -54.56
CA LYS A 290 -75.64 -90.36 -55.69
C LYS A 290 -75.65 -91.22 -56.95
N LYS A 291 -74.57 -91.97 -57.21
CA LYS A 291 -74.49 -92.91 -58.34
C LYS A 291 -75.48 -94.08 -58.17
N ASP A 292 -75.61 -94.60 -56.95
CA ASP A 292 -76.57 -95.64 -56.61
C ASP A 292 -78.01 -95.13 -56.63
N ALA A 293 -78.27 -93.93 -56.10
CA ALA A 293 -79.57 -93.28 -56.23
C ALA A 293 -79.93 -93.09 -57.72
N GLY A 294 -78.99 -92.63 -58.55
CA GLY A 294 -79.19 -92.54 -60.00
C GLY A 294 -79.33 -93.88 -60.73
N LYS A 295 -78.94 -95.01 -60.13
CA LYS A 295 -79.29 -96.36 -60.62
C LYS A 295 -80.72 -96.73 -60.19
N ILE A 296 -81.05 -96.55 -58.91
CA ILE A 296 -82.39 -96.81 -58.36
C ILE A 296 -83.46 -95.97 -59.07
N THR A 297 -83.19 -94.70 -59.39
CA THR A 297 -84.10 -93.85 -60.19
C THR A 297 -84.26 -94.36 -61.62
N ARG A 298 -83.21 -94.94 -62.22
CA ARG A 298 -83.29 -95.59 -63.54
C ARG A 298 -84.06 -96.91 -63.49
N ASP A 299 -83.94 -97.66 -62.40
CA ASP A 299 -84.67 -98.91 -62.21
C ASP A 299 -86.15 -98.65 -61.87
N LEU A 300 -86.46 -97.62 -61.07
CA LEU A 300 -87.83 -97.12 -60.86
C LEU A 300 -88.47 -96.62 -62.17
N ALA A 301 -87.73 -95.87 -62.98
CA ALA A 301 -88.25 -95.41 -64.28
C ALA A 301 -88.50 -96.55 -65.28
N LYS A 302 -87.84 -97.72 -65.10
CA LYS A 302 -88.12 -98.92 -65.88
C LYS A 302 -89.35 -99.68 -65.36
N ILE A 303 -89.54 -99.71 -64.05
CA ILE A 303 -90.72 -100.33 -63.41
C ILE A 303 -91.99 -99.50 -63.67
N ASP A 304 -91.91 -98.17 -63.70
CA ASP A 304 -93.03 -97.29 -64.06
C ASP A 304 -93.37 -97.32 -65.58
N GLN A 305 -92.58 -98.02 -66.40
CA GLN A 305 -92.80 -98.21 -67.84
C GLN A 305 -93.30 -99.62 -68.22
N GLU A 306 -93.47 -100.53 -67.26
CA GLU A 306 -94.19 -101.82 -67.41
C GLU A 306 -95.63 -101.73 -66.91
#